data_AF-W5TXZ7-F1
#
_entry.id   AF-W5TXZ7-F1
#
_cell.length_a   1.000
_cell.length_b   1.000
_cell.length_c   1.000
_cell.angle_alpha   90.00
_cell.angle_beta   90.00
_cell.angle_gamma   90.00
#
_symmetry.space_group_name_H-M   'P 1'
#
loop_
_entity.id
_entity.type
_entity.pdbx_description
1 polymer ?
#
loop_
_entity_poly.entity_id
_entity_poly.type
_entity_poly.pdbx_seq_one_letter_code
_entity_poly.pdbx_strand_id
1 'polypeptide(L)'
;MGDFIAPTDLAPFTTMVEAKATAMIEDAEAMAKLSAPCLKDLDKLTDDQKAAAKAILRGALLRWANAGNGGVVTRTALGYSETIDTSNPRRNLFWPSEISQLQDICAAADAGKAWSFDTTTALSVVHGETCSTVFGANYCDCGAVLAGFPLYE
;
A
#
# COMPACT_ATOMS: atom_id res chain seq x y z
N MET A 1 -21.60 -19.04 -0.82
CA MET A 1 -21.78 -18.31 -2.10
C MET A 1 -21.51 -16.85 -1.81
N GLY A 2 -20.68 -16.18 -2.61
CA GLY A 2 -20.20 -14.83 -2.29
C GLY A 2 -21.26 -13.75 -2.50
N ASP A 3 -21.20 -12.72 -1.67
CA ASP A 3 -22.09 -11.56 -1.71
C ASP A 3 -21.78 -10.61 -2.89
N PHE A 4 -20.53 -10.59 -3.35
CA PHE A 4 -20.06 -9.69 -4.42
C PHE A 4 -19.58 -10.43 -5.67
N ILE A 5 -19.03 -11.64 -5.50
CA ILE A 5 -18.48 -12.46 -6.59
C ILE A 5 -19.10 -13.86 -6.57
N ALA A 6 -19.53 -14.30 -7.74
CA ALA A 6 -19.90 -15.70 -7.97
C ALA A 6 -18.72 -16.47 -8.59
N PRO A 7 -18.63 -17.80 -8.39
CA PRO A 7 -17.64 -18.64 -9.08
C PRO A 7 -17.67 -18.49 -10.61
N THR A 8 -18.85 -18.20 -11.18
CA THR A 8 -19.03 -17.94 -12.61
C THR A 8 -18.31 -16.69 -13.12
N ASP A 9 -18.07 -15.69 -12.26
CA ASP A 9 -17.31 -14.49 -12.61
C ASP A 9 -15.81 -14.76 -12.77
N LEU A 10 -15.31 -15.89 -12.25
CA LEU A 10 -13.92 -16.32 -12.36
C LEU A 10 -13.69 -17.25 -13.56
N ALA A 11 -14.73 -17.93 -14.05
CA ALA A 11 -14.65 -18.89 -15.15
C ALA A 11 -14.03 -18.34 -16.46
N PRO A 12 -14.24 -17.07 -16.85
CA PRO A 12 -13.58 -16.51 -18.05
C PRO A 12 -12.07 -16.36 -17.92
N PHE A 13 -11.53 -16.34 -16.70
CA PHE A 13 -10.15 -15.96 -16.42
C PHE A 13 -9.30 -17.14 -15.93
N THR A 14 -9.91 -18.18 -15.37
CA THR A 14 -9.19 -19.35 -14.85
C THR A 14 -10.04 -20.61 -14.87
N THR A 15 -9.39 -21.75 -15.13
CA THR A 15 -9.98 -23.08 -14.95
C THR A 15 -9.65 -23.57 -13.54
N MET A 16 -10.64 -23.51 -12.63
CA MET A 16 -10.46 -23.89 -11.24
C MET A 16 -11.61 -24.80 -10.77
N VAL A 17 -11.29 -25.73 -9.87
CA VAL A 17 -12.30 -26.57 -9.20
C VAL A 17 -13.24 -25.68 -8.40
N GLU A 18 -14.54 -25.84 -8.58
CA GLU A 18 -15.59 -24.99 -7.99
C GLU A 18 -15.51 -24.92 -6.45
N ALA A 19 -15.17 -26.03 -5.81
CA ALA A 19 -14.95 -26.07 -4.35
C ALA A 19 -13.81 -25.14 -3.91
N LYS A 20 -12.71 -25.08 -4.68
CA LYS A 20 -11.60 -24.16 -4.42
C LYS A 20 -12.02 -22.71 -4.66
N ALA A 21 -12.77 -22.44 -5.72
CA ALA A 21 -13.28 -21.09 -6.02
C ALA A 21 -14.14 -20.56 -4.87
N THR A 22 -15.04 -21.40 -4.35
CA THR A 22 -15.97 -21.00 -3.29
C THR A 22 -15.25 -20.68 -1.98
N ALA A 23 -14.33 -21.54 -1.55
CA ALA A 23 -13.53 -21.29 -0.34
C ALA A 23 -12.70 -20.00 -0.47
N MET A 24 -12.08 -19.78 -1.64
CA MET A 24 -11.29 -18.56 -1.87
C MET A 24 -12.15 -17.29 -1.84
N ILE A 25 -13.36 -17.34 -2.41
CA ILE A 25 -14.30 -16.21 -2.38
C ILE A 25 -14.71 -15.88 -0.95
N GLU A 26 -15.04 -16.89 -0.15
CA GLU A 26 -15.47 -16.71 1.25
C GLU A 26 -14.37 -16.05 2.10
N ASP A 27 -13.12 -16.51 1.95
CA ASP A 27 -11.97 -15.92 2.64
C ASP A 27 -11.73 -14.47 2.20
N ALA A 28 -11.80 -14.20 0.89
CA ALA A 28 -11.57 -12.87 0.34
C ALA A 28 -12.63 -11.87 0.79
N GLU A 29 -13.90 -12.27 0.78
CA GLU A 29 -15.01 -11.41 1.21
C GLU A 29 -14.97 -11.16 2.72
N ALA A 30 -14.63 -12.16 3.54
CA ALA A 30 -14.45 -11.97 4.97
C ALA A 30 -13.37 -10.93 5.29
N MET A 31 -12.22 -11.01 4.61
CA MET A 31 -11.13 -10.07 4.78
C MET A 31 -11.45 -8.67 4.25
N ALA A 32 -12.23 -8.58 3.16
CA ALA A 32 -12.69 -7.30 2.62
C ALA A 32 -13.69 -6.61 3.58
N LYS A 33 -14.65 -7.35 4.15
CA LYS A 33 -15.59 -6.84 5.17
C LYS A 33 -14.89 -6.40 6.46
N LEU A 34 -13.75 -6.98 6.78
CA LEU A 34 -12.92 -6.55 7.92
C LEU A 34 -12.19 -5.24 7.63
N SER A 35 -11.63 -5.11 6.42
CA SER A 35 -10.86 -3.93 6.00
C SER A 35 -11.75 -2.72 5.66
N ALA A 36 -12.96 -2.98 5.15
CA ALA A 36 -13.92 -2.02 4.65
C ALA A 36 -15.32 -2.35 5.20
N PRO A 37 -15.67 -1.89 6.42
CA PRO A 37 -16.90 -2.30 7.11
C PRO A 37 -18.20 -1.92 6.40
N CYS A 38 -18.18 -0.92 5.51
CA CYS A 38 -19.37 -0.55 4.72
C CYS A 38 -19.85 -1.70 3.82
N LEU A 39 -18.95 -2.60 3.42
CA LEU A 39 -19.27 -3.77 2.58
C LEU A 39 -20.14 -4.82 3.29
N LYS A 40 -20.41 -4.66 4.60
CA LYS A 40 -21.35 -5.54 5.34
C LYS A 40 -22.81 -5.24 5.00
N ASP A 41 -23.12 -3.98 4.67
CA ASP A 41 -24.49 -3.52 4.41
C ASP A 41 -24.65 -3.22 2.91
N LEU A 42 -24.91 -4.26 2.12
CA LEU A 42 -25.05 -4.17 0.65
C LEU A 42 -26.12 -3.17 0.18
N ASP A 43 -27.15 -2.93 0.98
CA ASP A 43 -28.28 -2.05 0.63
C ASP A 43 -27.89 -0.56 0.65
N LYS A 44 -26.80 -0.21 1.35
CA LYS A 44 -26.31 1.18 1.43
C LYS A 44 -25.30 1.53 0.35
N LEU A 45 -24.84 0.53 -0.41
CA LEU A 45 -23.86 0.72 -1.47
C LEU A 45 -24.54 1.04 -2.81
N THR A 46 -23.96 2.00 -3.54
CA THR A 46 -24.30 2.24 -4.93
C THR A 46 -23.83 1.08 -5.81
N ASP A 47 -24.44 0.93 -6.98
CA ASP A 47 -24.07 -0.12 -7.93
C ASP A 47 -22.61 0.03 -8.42
N ASP A 48 -22.13 1.27 -8.54
CA ASP A 48 -20.74 1.56 -8.90
C ASP A 48 -19.76 1.10 -7.81
N GLN A 49 -20.10 1.29 -6.53
CA GLN A 49 -19.28 0.80 -5.40
C GLN A 49 -19.22 -0.72 -5.37
N LYS A 50 -20.36 -1.40 -5.65
CA LYS A 50 -20.41 -2.86 -5.76
C LYS A 50 -19.56 -3.36 -6.93
N ALA A 51 -19.64 -2.70 -8.08
CA ALA A 51 -18.83 -3.02 -9.25
C ALA A 51 -17.32 -2.84 -8.99
N ALA A 52 -16.93 -1.76 -8.30
CA ALA A 52 -15.56 -1.50 -7.90
C ALA A 52 -15.03 -2.58 -6.93
N ALA A 53 -15.79 -2.91 -5.90
CA ALA A 53 -15.44 -4.00 -4.97
C ALA A 53 -15.28 -5.34 -5.71
N LYS A 54 -16.19 -5.64 -6.64
CA LYS A 54 -16.14 -6.83 -7.49
C LYS A 54 -14.87 -6.88 -8.35
N ALA A 55 -14.43 -5.75 -8.90
CA ALA A 55 -13.21 -5.71 -9.72
C ALA A 55 -11.95 -5.97 -8.88
N ILE A 56 -11.85 -5.35 -7.70
CA ILE A 56 -10.71 -5.51 -6.79
C ILE A 56 -10.62 -6.96 -6.30
N LEU A 57 -11.73 -7.52 -5.80
CA LEU A 57 -11.78 -8.89 -5.30
C LEU A 57 -11.40 -9.90 -6.39
N ARG A 58 -11.84 -9.69 -7.64
CA ARG A 58 -11.49 -10.57 -8.77
C ARG A 58 -9.99 -10.55 -9.07
N GLY A 59 -9.38 -9.36 -9.10
CA GLY A 59 -7.94 -9.22 -9.32
C GLY A 59 -7.12 -9.93 -8.24
N ALA A 60 -7.51 -9.76 -6.97
CA ALA A 60 -6.86 -10.41 -5.85
C ALA A 60 -7.00 -11.95 -5.90
N LEU A 61 -8.20 -12.45 -6.19
CA LEU A 61 -8.48 -13.89 -6.30
C LEU A 61 -7.70 -14.56 -7.43
N LEU A 62 -7.66 -13.96 -8.63
CA LEU A 62 -6.92 -14.51 -9.77
C LEU A 62 -5.42 -14.55 -9.50
N ARG A 63 -4.89 -13.49 -8.89
CA ARG A 63 -3.50 -13.47 -8.45
C ARG A 63 -3.22 -14.54 -7.41
N TRP A 64 -4.10 -14.70 -6.43
CA TRP A 64 -3.94 -15.71 -5.39
C TRP A 64 -4.01 -17.14 -5.97
N ALA A 65 -4.91 -17.37 -6.93
CA ALA A 65 -5.00 -18.64 -7.65
C ALA A 65 -3.71 -18.98 -8.39
N ASN A 66 -3.04 -17.97 -8.96
CA ASN A 66 -1.77 -18.11 -9.68
C ASN A 66 -0.52 -18.17 -8.77
N ALA A 67 -0.59 -17.64 -7.54
CA ALA A 67 0.57 -17.47 -6.65
C ALA A 67 1.21 -18.80 -6.19
N GLY A 68 0.50 -19.92 -6.28
CA GLY A 68 1.05 -21.26 -5.97
C GLY A 68 1.55 -22.05 -7.18
N ASN A 69 1.47 -21.49 -8.39
CA ASN A 69 1.85 -22.16 -9.63
C ASN A 69 3.29 -21.79 -10.08
N GLY A 70 3.99 -20.98 -9.29
CA GLY A 70 5.37 -20.56 -9.55
C GLY A 70 6.37 -21.67 -9.22
N GLY A 71 7.33 -21.89 -10.12
CA GLY A 71 8.44 -22.82 -9.93
C GLY A 71 9.78 -22.10 -9.77
N VAL A 72 10.80 -22.84 -9.37
CA VAL A 72 12.19 -22.39 -9.43
C VAL A 72 12.63 -22.42 -10.89
N VAL A 73 12.85 -21.24 -11.49
CA VAL A 73 13.30 -21.12 -12.88
C VAL A 73 14.79 -20.81 -12.88
N THR A 74 15.61 -21.75 -13.32
CA THR A 74 17.04 -21.53 -13.55
C THR A 74 17.24 -20.99 -14.96
N ARG A 75 17.85 -19.81 -15.09
CA ARG A 75 18.25 -19.23 -16.37
C ARG A 75 19.77 -19.23 -16.46
N THR A 76 20.30 -19.86 -17.50
CA THR A 76 21.73 -19.86 -17.78
C THR A 76 21.99 -19.09 -19.08
N ALA A 77 22.80 -18.05 -19.03
CA ALA A 77 23.22 -17.27 -20.19
C ALA A 77 24.72 -16.99 -20.13
N LEU A 78 25.45 -17.36 -21.19
CA LEU A 78 26.88 -17.06 -21.38
C LEU A 78 27.77 -17.33 -20.14
N GLY A 79 27.49 -18.41 -19.41
CA GLY A 79 28.25 -18.82 -18.22
C GLY A 79 27.76 -18.24 -16.88
N TYR A 80 26.78 -17.34 -16.90
CA TYR A 80 26.08 -16.89 -15.71
C TYR A 80 24.81 -17.70 -15.51
N SER A 81 24.61 -18.19 -14.28
CA SER A 81 23.38 -18.88 -13.86
C SER A 81 22.69 -18.06 -12.80
N GLU A 82 21.41 -17.76 -13.00
CA GLU A 82 20.55 -17.15 -12.01
C GLU A 82 19.36 -18.08 -11.74
N THR A 83 19.08 -18.31 -10.46
CA THR A 83 17.92 -19.07 -10.02
C THR A 83 16.87 -18.10 -9.50
N ILE A 84 15.77 -17.96 -10.24
CA ILE A 84 14.65 -17.10 -9.84
C ILE A 84 13.57 -18.00 -9.25
N ASP A 85 13.38 -17.89 -7.94
CA ASP A 85 12.29 -18.56 -7.25
C ASP A 85 11.01 -17.73 -7.38
N THR A 86 10.09 -18.20 -8.23
CA THR A 86 8.77 -17.58 -8.42
C THR A 86 7.70 -18.16 -7.50
N SER A 87 8.06 -19.12 -6.64
CA SER A 87 7.12 -19.79 -5.72
C SER A 87 6.68 -18.92 -4.54
N ASN A 88 7.19 -17.69 -4.45
CA ASN A 88 7.14 -16.86 -3.26
C ASN A 88 5.72 -16.79 -2.65
N PRO A 89 5.47 -17.55 -1.56
CA PRO A 89 4.15 -17.64 -0.97
C PRO A 89 3.87 -16.33 -0.25
N ARG A 90 3.13 -15.44 -0.89
CA ARG A 90 2.71 -14.19 -0.25
C ARG A 90 1.87 -14.51 0.97
N ARG A 91 2.25 -13.91 2.10
CA ARG A 91 1.58 -14.10 3.40
C ARG A 91 0.19 -13.47 3.48
N ASN A 92 -0.07 -12.43 2.67
CA ASN A 92 -1.31 -11.67 2.71
C ASN A 92 -2.05 -11.75 1.35
N LEU A 93 -3.36 -11.95 1.42
CA LEU A 93 -4.27 -12.06 0.27
C LEU A 93 -4.31 -10.76 -0.55
N PHE A 94 -4.52 -9.63 0.14
CA PHE A 94 -4.61 -8.31 -0.46
C PHE A 94 -3.27 -7.58 -0.44
N TRP A 95 -3.04 -6.76 -1.46
CA TRP A 95 -1.99 -5.76 -1.42
C TRP A 95 -2.43 -4.54 -0.61
N PRO A 96 -1.47 -3.78 -0.04
CA PRO A 96 -1.78 -2.53 0.65
C PRO A 96 -2.60 -1.56 -0.21
N SER A 97 -2.33 -1.50 -1.52
CA SER A 97 -3.07 -0.65 -2.46
C SER A 97 -4.52 -1.10 -2.68
N GLU A 98 -4.79 -2.41 -2.60
CA GLU A 98 -6.15 -2.93 -2.72
C GLU A 98 -6.93 -2.70 -1.43
N ILE A 99 -6.26 -2.83 -0.28
CA ILE A 99 -6.85 -2.49 1.02
C ILE A 99 -7.22 -1.00 1.04
N SER A 100 -6.34 -0.11 0.58
CA SER A 100 -6.66 1.32 0.50
C SER A 100 -7.81 1.60 -0.47
N GLN A 101 -7.85 0.93 -1.63
CA GLN A 101 -8.96 1.06 -2.58
C GLN A 101 -10.29 0.57 -1.98
N LEU A 102 -10.29 -0.54 -1.25
CA LEU A 102 -11.47 -1.04 -0.55
C LEU A 102 -11.93 -0.07 0.54
N GLN A 103 -11.00 0.55 1.26
CA GLN A 103 -11.30 1.60 2.24
C GLN A 103 -11.84 2.86 1.57
N ASP A 104 -11.29 3.27 0.43
CA ASP A 104 -11.72 4.43 -0.34
C ASP A 104 -13.16 4.24 -0.88
N ILE A 105 -13.59 3.02 -1.21
CA ILE A 105 -15.00 2.73 -1.56
C ILE A 105 -15.94 3.13 -0.41
N CYS A 106 -15.53 2.91 0.83
CA CYS A 106 -16.29 3.29 2.02
C CYS A 106 -16.12 4.76 2.40
N ALA A 107 -15.11 5.46 1.87
CA ALA A 107 -14.90 6.86 2.17
C ALA A 107 -15.97 7.69 1.46
N ALA A 108 -16.71 8.51 2.21
CA ALA A 108 -17.63 9.46 1.60
C ALA A 108 -16.82 10.46 0.75
N ALA A 109 -17.32 10.78 -0.45
CA ALA A 109 -16.70 11.79 -1.31
C ALA A 109 -16.54 13.16 -0.59
N ASP A 110 -17.39 13.41 0.40
CA ASP A 110 -17.47 14.65 1.16
C ASP A 110 -16.76 14.59 2.53
N ALA A 111 -16.22 13.42 2.92
CA ALA A 111 -15.42 13.29 4.12
C ALA A 111 -14.02 13.83 3.84
N GLY A 112 -13.79 15.11 4.17
CA GLY A 112 -12.52 15.78 3.98
C GLY A 112 -11.33 14.90 4.42
N LYS A 113 -10.37 14.70 3.52
CA LYS A 113 -9.15 13.97 3.85
C LYS A 113 -8.32 14.79 4.84
N ALA A 114 -7.73 14.12 5.83
CA ALA A 114 -6.78 14.77 6.72
C ALA A 114 -5.62 15.32 5.88
N TRP A 115 -5.45 16.64 5.92
CA TRP A 115 -4.35 17.33 5.28
C TRP A 115 -3.54 18.03 6.37
N SER A 116 -2.22 17.99 6.24
CA SER A 116 -1.31 18.76 7.10
C SER A 116 -0.61 19.79 6.23
N PHE A 117 -0.65 21.03 6.67
CA PHE A 117 0.26 22.06 6.20
C PHE A 117 1.37 22.20 7.24
N ASP A 118 2.61 22.28 6.79
CA ASP A 118 3.73 22.54 7.68
C ASP A 118 3.61 23.96 8.22
N THR A 119 3.23 24.08 9.49
CA THR A 119 3.13 25.35 10.21
C THR A 119 4.46 25.79 10.79
N THR A 120 5.54 25.02 10.61
CA THR A 120 6.85 25.57 10.91
C THR A 120 7.08 26.67 9.88
N THR A 121 6.95 27.92 10.33
CA THR A 121 7.72 28.99 9.72
C THR A 121 9.13 28.42 9.63
N ALA A 122 9.72 28.44 8.44
CA ALA A 122 11.17 28.41 8.36
C ALA A 122 11.62 29.61 9.20
N LEU A 123 11.81 29.39 10.51
CA LEU A 123 12.53 30.27 11.38
C LEU A 123 13.84 30.37 10.64
N SER A 124 14.04 31.51 9.96
CA SER A 124 15.34 31.86 9.47
C SER A 124 16.18 31.82 10.73
N VAL A 125 16.92 30.73 10.92
CA VAL A 125 17.92 30.62 11.97
C VAL A 125 19.00 31.57 11.48
N VAL A 126 18.84 32.84 11.82
CA VAL A 126 19.79 33.88 11.48
C VAL A 126 20.87 33.80 12.55
N HIS A 127 22.11 33.65 12.12
CA HIS A 127 23.24 33.80 13.03
C HIS A 127 23.28 35.23 13.57
N GLY A 128 23.77 35.39 14.81
CA GLY A 128 24.18 36.71 15.28
C GLY A 128 25.16 37.35 14.30
N GLU A 129 25.13 38.67 14.14
CA GLU A 129 25.93 39.40 13.15
C GLU A 129 27.44 39.14 13.33
N THR A 130 27.90 39.09 14.58
CA THR A 130 29.29 38.76 14.92
C THR A 130 29.65 37.34 14.48
N CYS A 131 28.76 36.39 14.73
CA CYS A 131 28.92 34.99 14.34
C CYS A 131 28.94 34.81 12.81
N SER A 132 28.08 35.55 12.10
CA SER A 132 28.07 35.59 10.63
C SER A 132 29.38 36.11 10.05
N THR A 133 29.94 37.17 10.67
CA THR A 133 31.15 37.83 10.18
C THR A 133 32.41 37.00 10.40
N VAL A 134 32.51 36.32 11.54
CA VAL A 134 33.71 35.54 11.92
C VAL A 134 33.71 34.14 11.31
N PHE A 135 32.55 33.48 11.23
CA PHE A 135 32.43 32.08 10.79
C PHE A 135 31.70 31.89 9.45
N GLY A 136 31.23 32.97 8.83
CA GLY A 136 30.67 32.98 7.48
C GLY A 136 29.26 32.42 7.35
N ALA A 137 28.53 32.24 8.46
CA ALA A 137 27.11 31.80 8.50
C ALA A 137 26.80 30.47 7.78
N ASN A 138 27.82 29.66 7.46
CA ASN A 138 27.65 28.40 6.71
C ASN A 138 27.10 27.24 7.57
N TYR A 139 27.14 27.39 8.89
CA TYR A 139 26.75 26.37 9.86
C TYR A 139 26.19 27.07 11.11
N CYS A 140 25.16 26.51 11.75
CA CYS A 140 24.52 27.06 12.97
C CYS A 140 25.39 26.90 14.22
N ASP A 141 26.64 27.30 14.11
CA ASP A 141 27.63 27.16 15.17
C ASP A 141 28.54 28.40 15.22
N CYS A 142 28.53 29.10 16.36
CA CYS A 142 29.37 30.27 16.61
C CYS A 142 30.75 29.88 17.17
N GLY A 143 31.33 28.82 16.61
CA GLY A 143 32.60 28.24 17.02
C GLY A 143 32.51 27.25 18.19
N ALA A 144 31.31 26.82 18.61
CA ALA A 144 31.11 25.79 19.63
C ALA A 144 31.52 24.40 19.15
N VAL A 145 31.58 24.11 17.85
CA VAL A 145 32.20 22.88 17.33
C VAL A 145 33.71 22.88 17.58
N LEU A 146 34.35 24.05 17.63
CA LEU A 146 35.79 24.19 17.89
C LEU A 146 36.10 24.25 19.39
N ALA A 147 35.28 24.95 20.18
CA ALA A 147 35.55 25.26 21.59
C ALA A 147 34.66 24.51 22.59
N GLY A 148 33.59 23.86 22.15
CA GLY A 148 32.58 23.23 23.01
C GLY A 148 31.57 24.21 23.63
N PHE A 149 31.74 25.51 23.40
CA PHE A 149 30.86 26.61 23.82
C PHE A 149 30.93 27.75 22.80
N PRO A 150 29.90 28.60 22.67
CA PRO A 150 29.92 29.71 21.71
C PRO A 150 31.06 30.67 22.08
N LEU A 151 31.93 30.96 21.11
CA LEU A 151 33.07 31.86 21.32
C LEU A 151 32.65 33.34 21.28
N TYR A 152 31.51 33.63 20.64
CA TYR A 152 30.97 34.97 20.48
C TYR A 152 29.45 34.92 20.68
N GLU A 153 28.92 35.91 21.41
CA GLU A 153 27.49 36.19 21.56
C GLU A 153 27.05 37.33 20.62
#